data_AF-A0A1N6FB11-F1
#
_entry.id   AF-A0A1N6FB11-F1
#
_cell.length_a   1.000
_cell.length_b   1.000
_cell.length_c   1.000
_cell.angle_alpha   90.00
_cell.angle_beta   90.00
_cell.angle_gamma   90.00
#
_symmetry.space_group_name_H-M   'P 1'
#
loop_
_entity.id
_entity.type
_entity.pdbx_description
1 polymer ?
#
loop_
_entity_poly.entity_id
_entity_poly.type
_entity_poly.pdbx_seq_one_letter_code
_entity_poly.pdbx_strand_id
1 'polypeptide(L)'
;MKIAYFLNTGRKKNLYCRISDGTERVTFSLEHTIDPKEWNAKKEETENENLYYFTLSDFKEYLTKRYFQLNTEEKENVLTILKNEASDFLDGSGIEGIAKNMFNITNEKNGLPKYDEYLQAFEKYSKLKKEDYEVQTIGQIIHFHTKDQIYEIDTYAGKTTELKSLIERKSYSEIYTQTSETIWSDIYADPGIEKHKFLPVMLNEWERYWDTTYKRIKENIGKTDHLDKMKERSWREFQVYMECYDDSGDAIRLAYEIDDSDLYPIAVITMMNIFDAKTCYEEYCELEFDGNTEWESISLDDDDWDSPVFYIKPYDI
;
A
#
# COMPACT_ATOMS: atom_id res chain seq x y z
N MET A 1 4.05 -17.07 20.98
CA MET A 1 4.53 -15.68 20.96
C MET A 1 3.39 -14.68 20.79
N LYS A 2 3.41 -13.58 21.56
CA LYS A 2 2.50 -12.43 21.47
C LYS A 2 3.32 -11.13 21.46
N ILE A 3 3.02 -10.23 20.52
CA ILE A 3 3.51 -8.84 20.49
C ILE A 3 2.35 -7.90 20.81
N ALA A 4 2.56 -7.02 21.77
CA ALA A 4 1.55 -6.08 22.25
C ALA A 4 2.16 -4.69 22.44
N TYR A 5 1.50 -3.67 21.90
CA TYR A 5 1.79 -2.28 22.25
C TYR A 5 0.93 -1.87 23.44
N PHE A 6 1.44 -0.97 24.29
CA PHE A 6 0.68 -0.47 25.43
C PHE A 6 1.21 0.88 25.91
N LEU A 7 0.35 1.63 26.62
CA LEU A 7 0.72 2.89 27.24
C LEU A 7 1.17 2.70 28.70
N ASN A 8 2.36 3.20 29.01
CA ASN A 8 2.88 3.36 30.36
C ASN A 8 2.63 4.80 30.83
N THR A 9 1.44 5.04 31.38
CA THR A 9 0.92 6.37 31.74
C THR A 9 1.74 7.14 32.79
N GLY A 10 2.69 6.48 33.47
CA GLY A 10 3.62 7.12 34.40
C GLY A 10 4.87 7.73 33.75
N ARG A 11 4.99 7.69 32.42
CA ARG A 11 6.18 8.15 31.67
C ARG A 11 5.80 9.20 30.63
N LYS A 12 6.72 10.13 30.35
CA LYS A 12 6.55 11.12 29.27
C LYS A 12 6.43 10.45 27.91
N LYS A 13 7.41 9.61 27.56
CA LYS A 13 7.37 8.70 26.40
C LYS A 13 6.62 7.44 26.83
N ASN A 14 5.31 7.43 26.58
CA ASN A 14 4.40 6.48 27.18
C ASN A 14 4.15 5.26 26.29
N LEU A 15 4.57 5.23 25.03
CA LEU A 15 4.38 4.07 24.17
C LEU A 15 5.49 3.02 24.35
N TYR A 16 5.07 1.77 24.59
CA TYR A 16 5.96 0.63 24.79
C TYR A 16 5.54 -0.58 23.95
N CYS A 17 6.52 -1.40 23.61
CA CYS A 17 6.32 -2.71 23.00
C CYS A 17 6.66 -3.80 24.02
N ARG A 18 5.81 -4.84 24.09
CA ARG A 18 6.06 -6.07 24.84
C ARG A 18 6.01 -7.25 23.89
N ILE A 19 7.07 -8.06 23.92
CA ILE A 19 7.12 -9.36 23.27
C ILE A 19 7.17 -10.43 24.36
N SER A 20 6.28 -11.42 24.28
CA SER A 20 6.19 -12.52 25.25
C SER A 20 6.09 -13.87 24.56
N ASP A 21 6.81 -14.85 25.10
CA ASP A 21 6.66 -16.26 24.73
C ASP A 21 6.74 -17.15 25.96
N GLY A 22 5.64 -17.84 26.27
CA GLY A 22 5.49 -18.56 27.54
C GLY A 22 5.72 -17.66 28.75
N THR A 23 6.74 -17.99 29.55
CA THR A 23 7.15 -17.23 30.74
C THR A 23 8.15 -16.11 30.45
N GLU A 24 8.79 -16.14 29.28
CA GLU A 24 9.78 -15.14 28.90
C GLU A 24 9.09 -13.90 28.35
N ARG A 25 9.64 -12.73 28.70
CA ARG A 25 9.14 -11.45 28.21
C ARG A 25 10.25 -10.42 28.11
N VAL A 26 10.18 -9.62 27.06
CA VAL A 26 10.98 -8.40 26.89
C VAL A 26 10.05 -7.22 26.69
N THR A 27 10.49 -6.07 27.21
CA THR A 27 9.77 -4.80 27.07
C THR A 27 10.78 -3.70 26.79
N PHE A 28 10.42 -2.80 25.89
CA PHE A 28 11.22 -1.64 25.50
C PHE A 28 10.29 -0.48 25.13
N SER A 29 10.79 0.75 25.32
CA SER A 29 10.06 1.95 24.92
C SER A 29 10.19 2.15 23.42
N LEU A 30 9.15 2.68 22.77
CA LEU A 30 9.22 3.16 21.39
C LEU A 30 9.62 4.64 21.31
N GLU A 31 10.01 5.22 22.45
CA GLU A 31 10.48 6.58 22.60
C GLU A 31 9.49 7.66 22.11
N HIS A 32 8.20 7.33 22.05
CA HIS A 32 7.11 8.16 21.54
C HIS A 32 5.98 8.34 22.57
N THR A 33 5.16 9.37 22.38
CA THR A 33 4.04 9.73 23.27
C THR A 33 2.74 9.72 22.49
N ILE A 34 1.77 8.91 22.93
CA ILE A 34 0.39 8.89 22.40
C ILE A 34 -0.55 9.50 23.44
N ASP A 35 -1.52 10.32 23.00
CA ASP A 35 -2.62 10.74 23.87
C ASP A 35 -3.44 9.51 24.28
N PRO A 36 -3.62 9.22 25.58
CA PRO A 36 -4.45 8.11 26.03
C PRO A 36 -5.87 8.08 25.46
N LYS A 37 -6.41 9.20 24.96
CA LYS A 37 -7.70 9.27 24.28
C LYS A 37 -7.71 8.64 22.89
N GLU A 38 -6.57 8.67 22.19
CA GLU A 38 -6.38 8.08 20.86
C GLU A 38 -6.01 6.59 20.94
N TRP A 39 -5.89 6.06 22.16
CA TRP A 39 -5.44 4.69 22.40
C TRP A 39 -6.60 3.72 22.63
N ASN A 40 -6.71 2.72 21.76
CA ASN A 40 -7.66 1.63 21.95
C ASN A 40 -7.05 0.53 22.82
N ALA A 41 -7.26 0.62 24.13
CA ALA A 41 -6.74 -0.36 25.09
C ALA A 41 -7.23 -1.80 24.87
N LYS A 42 -8.37 -2.00 24.19
CA LYS A 42 -8.87 -3.35 23.87
C LYS A 42 -8.16 -3.95 22.65
N LYS A 43 -7.86 -3.13 21.65
CA LYS A 43 -7.14 -3.54 20.44
C LYS A 43 -5.61 -3.51 20.62
N GLU A 44 -5.11 -2.85 21.67
CA GLU A 44 -3.67 -2.63 21.89
C GLU A 44 -3.04 -1.82 20.73
N GLU A 45 -3.80 -0.88 20.15
CA GLU A 45 -3.48 -0.15 18.91
C GLU A 45 -4.00 1.31 18.99
N THR A 46 -3.42 2.20 18.18
CA THR A 46 -3.98 3.54 17.90
C THR A 46 -5.18 3.43 16.96
N GLU A 47 -5.93 4.52 16.81
CA GLU A 47 -6.87 4.65 15.68
C GLU A 47 -6.11 4.63 14.35
N ASN A 48 -6.77 4.19 13.28
CA ASN A 48 -6.20 4.07 11.94
C ASN A 48 -5.82 5.43 11.32
N GLU A 49 -6.43 6.51 11.83
CA GLU A 49 -6.14 7.89 11.45
C GLU A 49 -4.83 8.41 12.10
N ASN A 50 -4.28 7.72 13.10
CA ASN A 50 -3.02 8.11 13.71
C ASN A 50 -1.85 7.87 12.74
N LEU A 51 -0.95 8.85 12.61
CA LEU A 51 0.19 8.85 11.69
C LEU A 51 1.09 7.62 11.82
N TYR A 52 1.19 7.04 13.01
CA TYR A 52 2.07 5.90 13.28
C TYR A 52 1.34 4.55 13.25
N TYR A 53 0.04 4.50 12.95
CA TYR A 53 -0.73 3.26 12.92
C TYR A 53 -0.08 2.20 12.02
N PHE A 54 0.22 2.57 10.77
CA PHE A 54 0.84 1.67 9.80
C PHE A 54 2.26 1.27 10.20
N THR A 55 3.08 2.22 10.67
CA THR A 55 4.43 1.92 11.18
C THR A 55 4.42 0.88 12.31
N LEU A 56 3.47 0.99 13.26
CA LEU A 56 3.31 0.02 14.34
C LEU A 56 2.84 -1.34 13.81
N SER A 57 1.90 -1.36 12.86
CA SER A 57 1.43 -2.60 12.24
C SER A 57 2.57 -3.33 11.52
N ASP A 58 3.31 -2.63 10.66
CA ASP A 58 4.40 -3.19 9.88
C ASP A 58 5.54 -3.70 10.76
N PHE A 59 5.86 -2.95 11.82
CA PHE A 59 6.89 -3.36 12.77
C PHE A 59 6.48 -4.60 13.57
N LYS A 60 5.20 -4.73 13.94
CA LYS A 60 4.66 -5.93 14.59
C LYS A 60 4.73 -7.14 13.65
N GLU A 61 4.43 -6.96 12.37
CA GLU A 61 4.56 -8.01 11.35
C GLU A 61 6.03 -8.41 11.15
N TYR A 62 6.93 -7.45 11.04
CA TYR A 62 8.37 -7.69 10.93
C TYR A 62 8.90 -8.51 12.11
N LEU A 63 8.64 -8.07 13.34
CA LEU A 63 9.08 -8.78 14.54
C LEU A 63 8.50 -10.20 14.61
N THR A 64 7.28 -10.39 14.11
CA THR A 64 6.63 -11.70 14.04
C THR A 64 7.32 -12.62 13.05
N LYS A 65 7.56 -12.16 11.83
CA LYS A 65 8.30 -12.93 10.81
C LYS A 65 9.70 -13.27 11.29
N ARG A 66 10.40 -12.28 11.86
CA ARG A 66 11.76 -12.44 12.38
C ARG A 66 11.83 -13.43 13.55
N TYR A 67 10.85 -13.44 14.44
CA TYR A 67 10.72 -14.44 15.50
C TYR A 67 10.67 -15.87 14.93
N PHE A 68 9.82 -16.12 13.94
CA PHE A 68 9.70 -17.45 13.35
C PHE A 68 10.96 -17.88 12.58
N GLN A 69 11.61 -16.93 11.92
CA GLN A 69 12.90 -17.16 11.26
C GLN A 69 13.97 -17.57 12.28
N LEU A 70 14.15 -16.82 13.37
CA LEU A 70 15.15 -17.12 14.40
C LEU A 70 14.91 -18.47 15.07
N ASN A 71 13.65 -18.87 15.26
CA ASN A 71 13.33 -20.21 15.78
C ASN A 71 13.66 -21.31 14.78
N THR A 72 13.44 -21.08 13.49
CA THR A 72 13.79 -22.04 12.43
C THR A 72 15.31 -22.17 12.29
N GLU A 73 16.05 -21.10 12.57
CA GLU A 73 17.51 -21.08 12.67
C GLU A 73 18.05 -21.62 14.01
N GLU A 74 17.18 -22.14 14.88
CA GLU A 74 17.53 -22.70 16.20
C GLU A 74 18.36 -21.74 17.08
N LYS A 75 18.09 -20.43 16.98
CA LYS A 75 18.79 -19.42 17.79
C LYS A 75 18.33 -19.46 19.25
N GLU A 76 19.28 -19.43 20.17
CA GLU A 76 18.99 -19.20 21.59
C GLU A 76 18.67 -17.72 21.86
N ASN A 77 17.94 -17.43 22.94
CA ASN A 77 17.62 -16.06 23.39
C ASN A 77 16.88 -15.20 22.34
N VAL A 78 15.99 -15.81 21.54
CA VAL A 78 15.24 -15.16 20.45
C VAL A 78 14.63 -13.82 20.87
N LEU A 79 13.98 -13.74 22.04
CA LEU A 79 13.36 -12.49 22.51
C LEU A 79 14.37 -11.38 22.77
N THR A 80 15.56 -11.70 23.24
CA THR A 80 16.63 -10.72 23.47
C THR A 80 17.19 -10.23 22.14
N ILE A 81 17.36 -11.12 21.15
CA ILE A 81 17.77 -10.74 19.79
C ILE A 81 16.76 -9.75 19.21
N LEU A 82 15.47 -10.08 19.26
CA LEU A 82 14.40 -9.19 18.76
C LEU A 82 14.38 -7.84 19.47
N LYS A 83 14.61 -7.80 20.78
CA LYS A 83 14.70 -6.54 21.53
C LYS A 83 15.89 -5.69 21.07
N ASN A 84 17.03 -6.32 20.82
CA ASN A 84 18.24 -5.62 20.38
C ASN A 84 18.04 -5.08 18.95
N GLU A 85 17.57 -5.92 18.02
CA GLU A 85 17.22 -5.47 16.67
C GLU A 85 16.18 -4.33 16.71
N ALA A 86 15.15 -4.44 17.55
CA ALA A 86 14.18 -3.37 17.73
C ALA A 86 14.81 -2.06 18.27
N SER A 87 15.83 -2.18 19.13
CA SER A 87 16.56 -1.01 19.65
C SER A 87 17.41 -0.36 18.57
N ASP A 88 17.98 -1.16 17.66
CA ASP A 88 18.73 -0.67 16.50
C ASP A 88 17.81 0.09 15.53
N PHE A 89 16.57 -0.38 15.32
CA PHE A 89 15.58 0.34 14.50
C PHE A 89 15.20 1.71 15.08
N LEU A 90 15.18 1.85 16.41
CA LEU A 90 14.83 3.12 17.04
C LEU A 90 15.89 4.20 16.81
N ASP A 91 17.17 3.83 16.67
CA ASP A 91 18.35 4.68 16.41
C ASP A 91 18.29 6.11 17.00
N GLY A 92 17.88 6.22 18.27
CA GLY A 92 17.70 7.51 18.96
C GLY A 92 16.54 8.41 18.46
N SER A 93 15.93 8.09 17.32
CA SER A 93 14.83 8.81 16.66
C SER A 93 13.45 8.25 17.03
N GLY A 94 13.41 7.16 17.79
CA GLY A 94 12.16 6.55 18.27
C GLY A 94 11.35 5.93 17.13
N ILE A 95 10.04 6.14 17.15
CA ILE A 95 9.12 5.55 16.16
C ILE A 95 9.41 6.01 14.72
N GLU A 96 9.95 7.21 14.51
CA GLU A 96 10.41 7.66 13.19
C GLU A 96 11.59 6.83 12.69
N GLY A 97 12.49 6.41 13.58
CA GLY A 97 13.57 5.48 13.26
C GLY A 97 13.01 4.14 12.77
N ILE A 98 11.93 3.66 13.38
CA ILE A 98 11.23 2.44 12.91
C ILE A 98 10.67 2.67 11.51
N ALA A 99 9.95 3.77 11.27
CA ALA A 99 9.39 4.09 9.96
C ALA A 99 10.48 4.12 8.87
N LYS A 100 11.58 4.82 9.12
CA LYS A 100 12.76 4.89 8.22
C LYS A 100 13.32 3.52 7.89
N ASN A 101 13.62 2.72 8.91
CA ASN A 101 14.25 1.42 8.71
C ASN A 101 13.30 0.43 8.03
N MET A 102 12.02 0.43 8.41
CA MET A 102 10.99 -0.41 7.79
C MET A 102 10.77 -0.05 6.32
N PHE A 103 10.68 1.24 5.99
CA PHE A 103 10.56 1.72 4.63
C PHE A 103 11.75 1.25 3.77
N ASN A 104 12.98 1.49 4.25
CA ASN A 104 14.19 1.11 3.53
C ASN A 104 14.27 -0.41 3.31
N ILE A 105 13.99 -1.23 4.33
CA ILE A 105 14.06 -2.70 4.23
C ILE A 105 13.00 -3.24 3.25
N THR A 106 11.79 -2.69 3.31
CA THR A 106 10.67 -3.15 2.48
C THR A 106 10.91 -2.82 1.01
N ASN A 107 11.53 -1.68 0.73
CA ASN A 107 11.62 -1.13 -0.61
C ASN A 107 13.02 -1.28 -1.27
N GLU A 108 14.04 -1.76 -0.56
CA GLU A 108 15.41 -1.95 -1.08
C GLU A 108 15.43 -2.75 -2.40
N LYS A 109 14.64 -3.82 -2.48
CA LYS A 109 14.60 -4.70 -3.67
C LYS A 109 13.83 -4.12 -4.85
N ASN A 110 13.03 -3.09 -4.60
CA ASN A 110 12.16 -2.47 -5.58
C ASN A 110 12.80 -1.23 -6.22
N GLY A 111 14.03 -0.88 -5.82
CA GLY A 111 14.77 0.24 -6.39
C GLY A 111 14.21 1.61 -6.00
N LEU A 112 13.42 1.71 -4.94
CA LEU A 112 12.97 3.01 -4.44
C LEU A 112 14.15 3.75 -3.79
N PRO A 113 14.16 5.10 -3.84
CA PRO A 113 15.08 5.90 -3.05
C PRO A 113 14.95 5.62 -1.55
N LYS A 114 16.00 5.90 -0.80
CA LYS A 114 15.99 5.75 0.65
C LYS A 114 15.07 6.79 1.28
N TYR A 115 14.50 6.45 2.44
CA TYR A 115 13.65 7.34 3.23
C TYR A 115 14.22 8.76 3.41
N ASP A 116 15.53 8.88 3.68
CA ASP A 116 16.17 10.19 3.87
C ASP A 116 16.20 11.04 2.59
N GLU A 117 16.15 10.42 1.41
CA GLU A 117 16.10 11.13 0.11
C GLU A 117 14.72 11.74 -0.13
N TYR A 118 13.65 11.06 0.30
CA TYR A 118 12.29 11.64 0.32
C TYR A 118 12.21 12.86 1.24
N LEU A 119 12.84 12.81 2.43
CA LEU A 119 12.90 13.98 3.32
C LEU A 119 13.61 15.15 2.63
N GLN A 120 14.74 14.89 1.98
CA GLN A 120 15.49 15.92 1.26
C GLN A 120 14.67 16.52 0.11
N ALA A 121 13.92 15.69 -0.63
CA ALA A 121 13.07 16.15 -1.72
C ALA A 121 11.95 17.06 -1.19
N PHE A 122 11.29 16.63 -0.10
CA PHE A 122 10.27 17.43 0.57
C PHE A 122 10.81 18.77 1.08
N GLU A 123 11.95 18.78 1.77
CA GLU A 123 12.57 20.02 2.27
C GLU A 123 13.06 20.92 1.12
N LYS A 124 13.56 20.33 0.01
CA LYS A 124 13.93 21.08 -1.21
C LYS A 124 12.70 21.77 -1.81
N TYR A 125 11.55 21.10 -1.84
CA TYR A 125 10.30 21.65 -2.36
C TYR A 125 9.66 22.68 -1.42
N SER A 126 9.32 22.26 -0.21
CA SER A 126 8.52 23.04 0.75
C SER A 126 9.30 24.17 1.45
N LYS A 127 10.64 24.08 1.46
CA LYS A 127 11.54 24.93 2.27
C LYS A 127 11.32 24.82 3.78
N LEU A 128 10.54 23.83 4.23
CA LEU A 128 10.37 23.49 5.64
C LEU A 128 11.57 22.71 6.15
N LYS A 129 11.66 22.60 7.48
CA LYS A 129 12.65 21.75 8.16
C LYS A 129 11.95 20.65 8.93
N LYS A 130 12.68 19.58 9.27
CA LYS A 130 12.16 18.44 10.02
C LYS A 130 11.31 18.78 11.25
N GLU A 131 11.59 19.87 11.96
CA GLU A 131 10.78 20.33 13.10
C GLU A 131 9.38 20.86 12.75
N ASP A 132 9.11 21.15 11.48
CA ASP A 132 7.89 21.78 10.99
C ASP A 132 6.87 20.77 10.41
N TYR A 133 7.22 19.48 10.36
CA TYR A 133 6.37 18.43 9.80
C TYR A 133 6.54 17.06 10.45
N GLU A 134 5.47 16.28 10.42
CA GLU A 134 5.47 14.86 10.78
C GLU A 134 5.39 14.00 9.52
N VAL A 135 5.88 12.76 9.60
CA VAL A 135 5.99 11.88 8.43
C VAL A 135 5.23 10.59 8.68
N GLN A 136 4.41 10.22 7.71
CA GLN A 136 3.66 8.97 7.68
C GLN A 136 4.04 8.18 6.43
N THR A 137 4.44 6.93 6.61
CA THR A 137 4.76 6.02 5.50
C THR A 137 3.58 5.08 5.27
N ILE A 138 3.08 5.01 4.04
CA ILE A 138 2.01 4.08 3.64
C ILE A 138 2.49 3.34 2.39
N GLY A 139 2.90 2.08 2.56
CA GLY A 139 3.43 1.27 1.47
C GLY A 139 4.70 1.89 0.86
N GLN A 140 4.59 2.34 -0.38
CA GLN A 140 5.67 2.96 -1.16
C GLN A 140 5.67 4.50 -1.08
N ILE A 141 4.60 5.08 -0.54
CA ILE A 141 4.32 6.51 -0.53
C ILE A 141 4.70 7.10 0.84
N ILE A 142 5.18 8.35 0.84
CA ILE A 142 5.45 9.10 2.06
C ILE A 142 4.57 10.36 2.09
N HIS A 143 3.80 10.47 3.17
CA HIS A 143 2.97 11.64 3.45
C HIS A 143 3.67 12.54 4.48
N PHE A 144 3.71 13.84 4.17
CA PHE A 144 4.29 14.87 5.01
C PHE A 144 3.19 15.75 5.56
N HIS A 145 2.98 15.66 6.87
CA HIS A 145 1.92 16.36 7.59
C HIS A 145 2.46 17.66 8.16
N THR A 146 2.04 18.78 7.59
CA THR A 146 2.39 20.11 8.06
C THR A 146 1.23 20.72 8.86
N LYS A 147 1.39 21.96 9.34
CA LYS A 147 0.29 22.67 10.00
C LYS A 147 -0.85 23.04 9.06
N ASP A 148 -0.54 23.24 7.78
CA ASP A 148 -1.46 23.86 6.82
C ASP A 148 -2.03 22.84 5.82
N GLN A 149 -1.27 21.80 5.47
CA GLN A 149 -1.65 20.81 4.46
C GLN A 149 -0.87 19.49 4.62
N ILE A 150 -1.34 18.46 3.91
CA ILE A 150 -0.61 17.20 3.75
C ILE A 150 -0.03 17.16 2.34
N TYR A 151 1.20 16.69 2.22
CA TYR A 151 1.83 16.44 0.93
C TYR A 151 2.05 14.96 0.74
N GLU A 152 1.65 14.45 -0.41
CA GLU A 152 2.01 13.10 -0.88
C GLU A 152 3.29 13.19 -1.69
N ILE A 153 4.27 12.32 -1.39
CA ILE A 153 5.43 12.11 -2.26
C ILE A 153 5.50 10.65 -2.70
N ASP A 154 5.64 10.46 -4.01
CA ASP A 154 5.86 9.16 -4.63
C ASP A 154 6.96 9.24 -5.72
N THR A 155 7.29 8.10 -6.31
CA THR A 155 8.24 7.96 -7.41
C THR A 155 7.67 6.96 -8.42
N TYR A 156 8.19 6.94 -9.65
CA TYR A 156 7.85 5.90 -10.63
C TYR A 156 8.09 4.49 -10.08
N ALA A 157 9.21 4.27 -9.37
CA ALA A 157 9.52 2.99 -8.75
C ALA A 157 8.49 2.61 -7.67
N GLY A 158 8.03 3.58 -6.89
CA GLY A 158 6.98 3.43 -5.89
C GLY A 158 5.65 3.04 -6.51
N LYS A 159 5.13 3.86 -7.43
CA LYS A 159 3.88 3.60 -8.15
C LYS A 159 3.90 2.26 -8.90
N THR A 160 4.99 1.96 -9.62
CA THR A 160 5.15 0.67 -10.31
C THR A 160 5.07 -0.50 -9.34
N THR A 161 5.71 -0.39 -8.18
CA THR A 161 5.70 -1.44 -7.14
C THR A 161 4.31 -1.63 -6.55
N GLU A 162 3.59 -0.54 -6.30
CA GLU A 162 2.19 -0.55 -5.85
C GLU A 162 1.31 -1.26 -6.88
N LEU A 163 1.31 -0.80 -8.13
CA LEU A 163 0.52 -1.36 -9.23
C LEU A 163 0.82 -2.86 -9.43
N LYS A 164 2.10 -3.23 -9.42
CA LYS A 164 2.51 -4.63 -9.51
C LYS A 164 1.95 -5.46 -8.36
N SER A 165 2.04 -4.96 -7.12
CA SER A 165 1.47 -5.64 -5.95
C SER A 165 -0.05 -5.81 -6.09
N LEU A 166 -0.76 -4.79 -6.56
CA LEU A 166 -2.21 -4.83 -6.77
C LEU A 166 -2.61 -5.90 -7.79
N ILE A 167 -1.94 -5.95 -8.94
CA ILE A 167 -2.22 -6.90 -10.02
C ILE A 167 -1.83 -8.33 -9.62
N GLU A 168 -0.62 -8.55 -9.08
CA GLU A 168 -0.14 -9.89 -8.71
C GLU A 168 -0.96 -10.52 -7.57
N ARG A 169 -1.41 -9.70 -6.61
CA ARG A 169 -2.26 -10.16 -5.51
C ARG A 169 -3.73 -10.25 -5.88
N LYS A 170 -4.11 -9.75 -7.07
CA LYS A 170 -5.50 -9.65 -7.51
C LYS A 170 -6.34 -8.88 -6.48
N SER A 171 -5.83 -7.73 -6.09
CA SER A 171 -6.44 -6.84 -5.11
C SER A 171 -7.56 -6.02 -5.77
N TYR A 172 -8.65 -6.69 -6.17
CA TYR A 172 -9.72 -6.08 -6.98
C TYR A 172 -10.31 -4.81 -6.34
N SER A 173 -10.54 -4.83 -5.02
CA SER A 173 -11.11 -3.70 -4.29
C SER A 173 -10.16 -2.50 -4.26
N GLU A 174 -8.86 -2.77 -4.11
CA GLU A 174 -7.82 -1.76 -4.10
C GLU A 174 -7.56 -1.20 -5.50
N ILE A 175 -7.61 -2.03 -6.55
CA ILE A 175 -7.58 -1.53 -7.94
C ILE A 175 -8.73 -0.55 -8.19
N TYR A 176 -9.94 -0.89 -7.76
CA TYR A 176 -11.09 0.02 -7.84
C TYR A 176 -10.87 1.34 -7.11
N THR A 177 -10.29 1.31 -5.90
CA THR A 177 -10.21 2.49 -5.02
C THR A 177 -8.92 3.30 -5.15
N GLN A 178 -7.86 2.73 -5.71
CA GLN A 178 -6.50 3.29 -5.69
C GLN A 178 -5.92 3.52 -7.09
N THR A 179 -6.64 3.14 -8.15
CA THR A 179 -6.19 3.39 -9.53
C THR A 179 -7.23 4.14 -10.34
N SER A 180 -6.77 4.94 -11.30
CA SER A 180 -7.59 5.78 -12.15
C SER A 180 -8.09 4.99 -13.35
N GLU A 181 -9.42 4.95 -13.50
CA GLU A 181 -10.05 4.36 -14.68
C GLU A 181 -9.61 5.08 -15.96
N THR A 182 -9.51 6.41 -15.93
CA THR A 182 -9.18 7.18 -17.13
C THR A 182 -7.77 6.87 -17.62
N ILE A 183 -6.83 6.62 -16.70
CA ILE A 183 -5.46 6.24 -17.06
C ILE A 183 -5.44 4.85 -17.70
N TRP A 184 -6.13 3.87 -17.11
CA TRP A 184 -6.20 2.53 -17.69
C TRP A 184 -6.95 2.49 -19.02
N SER A 185 -7.99 3.32 -19.16
CA SER A 185 -8.72 3.57 -20.40
C SER A 185 -7.78 4.09 -21.50
N ASP A 186 -6.95 5.09 -21.19
CA ASP A 186 -5.96 5.64 -22.14
C ASP A 186 -4.91 4.60 -22.55
N ILE A 187 -4.39 3.82 -21.60
CA ILE A 187 -3.45 2.70 -21.87
C ILE A 187 -4.10 1.63 -22.77
N TYR A 188 -5.39 1.37 -22.58
CA TYR A 188 -6.11 0.41 -23.42
C TYR A 188 -6.35 0.94 -24.84
N ALA A 189 -6.62 2.25 -24.97
CA ALA A 189 -7.11 2.87 -26.20
C ALA A 189 -6.09 2.91 -27.35
N ASP A 190 -4.78 2.94 -27.06
CA ASP A 190 -3.74 3.01 -28.10
C ASP A 190 -3.60 1.69 -28.89
N PRO A 191 -3.43 0.51 -28.24
CA PRO A 191 -3.39 -0.77 -28.94
C PRO A 191 -4.77 -1.34 -29.29
N GLY A 192 -5.75 -1.20 -28.40
CA GLY A 192 -7.01 -1.95 -28.43
C GLY A 192 -6.83 -3.47 -28.38
N ILE A 193 -7.84 -4.21 -27.92
CA ILE A 193 -7.83 -5.68 -27.97
C ILE A 193 -9.07 -6.18 -28.69
N GLU A 194 -8.88 -7.06 -29.68
CA GLU A 194 -10.01 -7.69 -30.36
C GLU A 194 -10.83 -8.53 -29.36
N LYS A 195 -12.16 -8.44 -29.45
CA LYS A 195 -13.12 -9.14 -28.57
C LYS A 195 -12.80 -10.61 -28.32
N HIS A 196 -12.40 -11.32 -29.37
CA HIS A 196 -12.10 -12.76 -29.32
C HIS A 196 -10.82 -13.10 -28.54
N LYS A 197 -9.97 -12.12 -28.24
CA LYS A 197 -8.80 -12.26 -27.36
C LYS A 197 -9.14 -11.82 -25.93
N PHE A 198 -9.86 -10.73 -25.78
CA PHE A 198 -10.16 -10.15 -24.47
C PHE A 198 -11.19 -10.96 -23.67
N LEU A 199 -12.37 -11.23 -24.26
CA LEU A 199 -13.48 -11.83 -23.52
C LEU A 199 -13.17 -13.21 -22.94
N PRO A 200 -12.44 -14.12 -23.62
CA PRO A 200 -12.08 -15.40 -23.01
C PRO A 200 -11.18 -15.25 -21.78
N VAL A 201 -10.25 -14.30 -21.79
CA VAL A 201 -9.36 -14.04 -20.64
C VAL A 201 -10.16 -13.39 -19.51
N MET A 202 -11.04 -12.43 -19.84
CA MET A 202 -11.90 -11.78 -18.86
C MET A 202 -12.87 -12.74 -18.19
N LEU A 203 -13.47 -13.66 -18.95
CA LEU A 203 -14.36 -14.69 -18.40
C LEU A 203 -13.61 -15.56 -17.38
N ASN A 204 -12.39 -16.00 -17.70
CA ASN A 204 -11.58 -16.78 -16.77
C ASN A 204 -11.25 -15.99 -15.50
N GLU A 205 -10.97 -14.69 -15.62
CA GLU A 205 -10.67 -13.85 -14.45
C GLU A 205 -11.93 -13.55 -13.62
N TRP A 206 -13.09 -13.38 -14.25
CA TRP A 206 -14.38 -13.27 -13.57
C TRP A 206 -14.72 -14.53 -12.76
N GLU A 207 -14.48 -15.72 -13.32
CA GLU A 207 -14.67 -16.99 -12.60
C GLU A 207 -13.76 -17.06 -11.36
N ARG A 208 -12.48 -16.68 -11.53
CA ARG A 208 -11.50 -16.65 -10.43
C ARG A 208 -11.84 -15.62 -9.34
N TYR A 209 -12.34 -14.45 -9.72
CA TYR A 209 -12.83 -13.43 -8.80
C TYR A 209 -13.88 -14.03 -7.88
N TRP A 210 -14.94 -14.63 -8.46
CA TRP A 210 -16.01 -15.23 -7.69
C TRP A 210 -15.53 -16.41 -6.85
N ASP A 211 -14.70 -17.30 -7.37
CA ASP A 211 -14.16 -18.41 -6.57
C ASP A 211 -13.39 -17.93 -5.33
N THR A 212 -12.60 -16.87 -5.50
CA THR A 212 -11.84 -16.25 -4.40
C THR A 212 -12.76 -15.57 -3.39
N THR A 213 -13.74 -14.79 -3.87
CA THR A 213 -14.73 -14.09 -3.04
C THR A 213 -15.57 -15.06 -2.22
N TYR A 214 -16.04 -16.16 -2.83
CA TYR A 214 -16.77 -17.22 -2.13
C TYR A 214 -15.92 -17.86 -1.04
N LYS A 215 -14.66 -18.20 -1.34
CA LYS A 215 -13.75 -18.79 -0.36
C LYS A 215 -13.55 -17.86 0.84
N ARG A 216 -13.24 -16.59 0.60
CA ARG A 216 -13.00 -15.57 1.64
C ARG A 216 -14.23 -15.38 2.53
N ILE A 217 -15.41 -15.22 1.94
CA ILE A 217 -16.65 -14.96 2.70
C ILE A 217 -17.11 -16.21 3.47
N LYS A 218 -16.93 -17.40 2.89
CA LYS A 218 -17.19 -18.66 3.61
C LYS A 218 -16.28 -18.81 4.83
N GLU A 219 -14.99 -18.48 4.69
CA GLU A 219 -14.02 -18.54 5.79
C GLU A 219 -14.32 -17.50 6.89
N ASN A 220 -14.77 -16.29 6.52
CA ASN A 220 -14.96 -15.18 7.47
C ASN A 220 -16.36 -15.10 8.11
N ILE A 221 -17.42 -15.47 7.37
CA ILE A 221 -18.82 -15.22 7.77
C ILE A 221 -19.61 -16.54 7.87
N GLY A 222 -19.18 -17.61 7.20
CA GLY A 222 -19.79 -18.94 7.26
C GLY A 222 -21.15 -19.09 6.56
N LYS A 223 -21.73 -18.01 6.03
CA LYS A 223 -22.99 -18.02 5.26
C LYS A 223 -22.75 -17.49 3.85
N THR A 224 -23.22 -18.22 2.83
CA THR A 224 -22.97 -17.91 1.41
C THR A 224 -24.24 -17.61 0.60
N ASP A 225 -25.44 -17.71 1.20
CA ASP A 225 -26.72 -17.62 0.47
C ASP A 225 -26.95 -16.27 -0.27
N HIS A 226 -26.29 -15.20 0.18
CA HIS A 226 -26.34 -13.89 -0.48
C HIS A 226 -25.37 -13.78 -1.67
N LEU A 227 -24.34 -14.63 -1.71
CA LEU A 227 -23.31 -14.62 -2.76
C LEU A 227 -23.84 -15.12 -4.09
N ASP A 228 -24.72 -16.12 -4.07
CA ASP A 228 -25.33 -16.65 -5.30
C ASP A 228 -26.10 -15.55 -6.03
N LYS A 229 -26.80 -14.68 -5.29
CA LYS A 229 -27.50 -13.52 -5.87
C LYS A 229 -26.54 -12.45 -6.39
N MET A 230 -25.44 -12.20 -5.68
CA MET A 230 -24.43 -11.24 -6.14
C MET A 230 -23.72 -11.74 -7.40
N LYS A 231 -23.33 -13.02 -7.43
CA LYS A 231 -22.74 -13.67 -8.61
C LYS A 231 -23.69 -13.67 -9.80
N GLU A 232 -24.98 -13.97 -9.58
CA GLU A 232 -25.98 -13.91 -10.64
C GLU A 232 -26.14 -12.49 -11.20
N ARG A 233 -26.12 -11.46 -10.34
CA ARG A 233 -26.13 -10.06 -10.77
C ARG A 233 -24.89 -9.72 -11.60
N SER A 234 -23.70 -10.00 -11.08
CA SER A 234 -22.42 -9.77 -11.76
C SER A 234 -22.32 -10.52 -13.09
N TRP A 235 -22.92 -11.72 -13.18
CA TRP A 235 -23.00 -12.45 -14.45
C TRP A 235 -23.86 -11.72 -15.49
N ARG A 236 -24.99 -11.15 -15.09
CA ARG A 236 -25.83 -10.35 -16.01
C ARG A 236 -25.12 -9.08 -16.46
N GLU A 237 -24.42 -8.41 -15.55
CA GLU A 237 -23.59 -7.24 -15.87
C GLU A 237 -22.47 -7.64 -16.86
N PHE A 238 -21.81 -8.77 -16.65
CA PHE A 238 -20.82 -9.32 -17.59
C PHE A 238 -21.41 -9.68 -18.97
N GLN A 239 -22.66 -10.16 -19.02
CA GLN A 239 -23.35 -10.41 -20.29
C GLN A 239 -23.59 -9.11 -21.08
N VAL A 240 -24.03 -8.04 -20.40
CA VAL A 240 -24.17 -6.71 -21.01
C VAL A 240 -22.83 -6.23 -21.53
N TYR A 241 -21.77 -6.37 -20.74
CA TYR A 241 -20.40 -6.04 -21.15
C TYR A 241 -19.99 -6.76 -22.44
N MET A 242 -20.21 -8.08 -22.53
CA MET A 242 -19.87 -8.86 -23.72
C MET A 242 -20.65 -8.42 -24.97
N GLU A 243 -21.92 -8.03 -24.81
CA GLU A 243 -22.77 -7.55 -25.90
C GLU A 243 -22.28 -6.19 -26.42
N CYS A 244 -21.92 -5.26 -25.52
CA CYS A 244 -21.51 -3.90 -25.86
C CYS A 244 -20.03 -3.74 -26.27
N TYR A 245 -19.21 -4.78 -26.10
CA TYR A 245 -17.75 -4.71 -26.29
C TYR A 245 -17.31 -4.04 -27.60
N ASP A 246 -17.82 -4.54 -28.74
CA ASP A 246 -17.38 -4.09 -30.08
C ASP A 246 -17.79 -2.63 -30.37
N ASP A 247 -18.87 -2.15 -29.73
CA ASP A 247 -19.41 -0.80 -29.96
C ASP A 247 -18.74 0.25 -29.06
N SER A 248 -18.09 -0.17 -27.96
CA SER A 248 -17.51 0.75 -26.96
C SER A 248 -16.20 1.40 -27.39
N GLY A 249 -15.35 0.68 -28.13
CA GLY A 249 -13.98 1.08 -28.45
C GLY A 249 -13.01 1.06 -27.26
N ASP A 250 -13.52 1.02 -26.02
CA ASP A 250 -12.77 1.04 -24.77
C ASP A 250 -13.36 0.05 -23.77
N ALA A 251 -12.63 -1.05 -23.60
CA ALA A 251 -13.00 -2.15 -22.75
C ALA A 251 -12.93 -1.82 -21.25
N ILE A 252 -12.08 -0.87 -20.84
CA ILE A 252 -11.89 -0.50 -19.44
C ILE A 252 -13.03 0.41 -19.01
N ARG A 253 -13.27 1.46 -19.79
CA ARG A 253 -14.36 2.40 -19.53
C ARG A 253 -15.73 1.74 -19.55
N LEU A 254 -15.96 0.85 -20.50
CA LEU A 254 -17.21 0.07 -20.55
C LEU A 254 -17.42 -0.74 -19.26
N ALA A 255 -16.35 -1.33 -18.72
CA ALA A 255 -16.44 -2.12 -17.50
C ALA A 255 -16.81 -1.23 -16.31
N TYR A 256 -16.15 -0.08 -16.18
CA TYR A 256 -16.41 0.90 -15.13
C TYR A 256 -17.83 1.49 -15.18
N GLU A 257 -18.32 1.83 -16.37
CA GLU A 257 -19.67 2.40 -16.55
C GLU A 257 -20.79 1.38 -16.21
N ILE A 258 -20.54 0.08 -16.39
CA ILE A 258 -21.49 -0.99 -16.03
C ILE A 258 -21.40 -1.32 -14.54
N ASP A 259 -20.18 -1.57 -14.04
CA ASP A 259 -19.90 -1.90 -12.65
C ASP A 259 -18.44 -1.59 -12.30
N ASP A 260 -18.26 -0.49 -11.58
CA ASP A 260 -16.97 0.02 -11.11
C ASP A 260 -16.32 -0.90 -10.06
N SER A 261 -17.14 -1.65 -9.32
CA SER A 261 -16.69 -2.39 -8.14
C SER A 261 -16.10 -3.77 -8.43
N ASP A 262 -16.69 -4.55 -9.35
CA ASP A 262 -16.20 -5.89 -9.72
C ASP A 262 -15.68 -5.92 -11.16
N LEU A 263 -16.43 -5.41 -12.15
CA LEU A 263 -16.06 -5.56 -13.56
C LEU A 263 -14.86 -4.73 -13.96
N TYR A 264 -14.76 -3.47 -13.52
CA TYR A 264 -13.61 -2.61 -13.80
C TYR A 264 -12.27 -3.24 -13.37
N PRO A 265 -12.07 -3.67 -12.11
CA PRO A 265 -10.80 -4.27 -11.72
C PRO A 265 -10.54 -5.62 -12.40
N ILE A 266 -11.57 -6.39 -12.75
CA ILE A 266 -11.43 -7.59 -13.60
C ILE A 266 -10.93 -7.23 -15.00
N ALA A 267 -11.44 -6.16 -15.60
CA ALA A 267 -11.03 -5.68 -16.92
C ALA A 267 -9.57 -5.20 -16.91
N VAL A 268 -9.15 -4.47 -15.88
CA VAL A 268 -7.75 -4.04 -15.70
C VAL A 268 -6.82 -5.25 -15.60
N ILE A 269 -7.11 -6.22 -14.72
CA ILE A 269 -6.28 -7.44 -14.60
C ILE A 269 -6.27 -8.23 -15.92
N THR A 270 -7.40 -8.27 -16.64
CA THR A 270 -7.48 -8.92 -17.96
C THR A 270 -6.55 -8.26 -18.97
N MET A 271 -6.58 -6.94 -19.07
CA MET A 271 -5.68 -6.17 -19.93
C MET A 271 -4.22 -6.45 -19.57
N MET A 272 -3.87 -6.39 -18.29
CA MET A 272 -2.51 -6.66 -17.79
C MET A 272 -2.02 -8.09 -18.04
N ASN A 273 -2.94 -9.06 -18.20
CA ASN A 273 -2.60 -10.43 -18.58
C ASN A 273 -2.40 -10.63 -20.09
N ILE A 274 -2.83 -9.67 -20.91
CA ILE A 274 -2.74 -9.73 -22.37
C ILE A 274 -1.58 -8.87 -22.87
N PHE A 275 -1.43 -7.66 -22.32
CA PHE A 275 -0.36 -6.73 -22.66
C PHE A 275 0.93 -7.01 -21.90
N ASP A 276 2.02 -6.37 -22.37
CA ASP A 276 3.26 -6.37 -21.61
C ASP A 276 3.07 -5.51 -20.35
N ALA A 277 2.99 -6.19 -19.20
CA ALA A 277 2.71 -5.53 -17.94
C ALA A 277 3.72 -4.43 -17.60
N LYS A 278 4.99 -4.58 -18.00
CA LYS A 278 6.03 -3.58 -17.73
C LYS A 278 5.74 -2.29 -18.48
N THR A 279 5.41 -2.38 -19.77
CA THR A 279 4.99 -1.21 -20.56
C THR A 279 3.74 -0.55 -19.96
N CYS A 280 2.73 -1.33 -19.57
CA CYS A 280 1.53 -0.75 -18.95
C CYS A 280 1.83 -0.02 -17.63
N TYR A 281 2.75 -0.51 -16.80
CA TYR A 281 3.16 0.22 -15.59
C TYR A 281 3.90 1.52 -15.90
N GLU A 282 4.77 1.52 -16.92
CA GLU A 282 5.51 2.70 -17.35
C GLU A 282 4.55 3.77 -17.88
N GLU A 283 3.61 3.40 -18.77
CA GLU A 283 2.59 4.32 -19.30
C GLU A 283 1.66 4.84 -18.20
N TYR A 284 1.28 3.99 -17.22
CA TYR A 284 0.48 4.44 -16.08
C TYR A 284 1.23 5.51 -15.29
N CYS A 285 2.51 5.31 -15.01
CA CYS A 285 3.31 6.30 -14.27
C CYS A 285 3.43 7.62 -15.04
N GLU A 286 3.64 7.57 -16.37
CA GLU A 286 3.71 8.76 -17.22
C GLU A 286 2.39 9.55 -17.19
N LEU A 287 1.26 8.87 -17.36
CA LEU A 287 -0.05 9.53 -17.32
C LEU A 287 -0.40 10.04 -15.92
N GLU A 288 -0.06 9.31 -14.87
CA GLU A 288 -0.32 9.69 -13.47
C GLU A 288 0.52 10.90 -13.06
N PHE A 289 1.80 10.95 -13.41
CA PHE A 289 2.71 11.97 -12.88
C PHE A 289 2.98 13.12 -13.84
N ASP A 290 3.12 12.84 -15.15
CA ASP A 290 3.44 13.86 -16.16
C ASP A 290 2.19 14.33 -16.90
N GLY A 291 1.16 13.47 -17.00
CA GLY A 291 -0.15 13.80 -17.56
C GLY A 291 -1.08 14.57 -16.60
N ASN A 292 -0.89 14.42 -15.29
CA ASN A 292 -1.70 15.08 -14.27
C ASN A 292 -1.00 16.33 -13.72
N THR A 293 -1.65 17.49 -13.86
CA THR A 293 -1.11 18.80 -13.43
C THR A 293 -1.04 19.00 -11.93
N GLU A 294 -1.57 18.08 -11.12
CA GLU A 294 -1.50 18.15 -9.65
C GLU A 294 -0.12 17.77 -9.10
N TRP A 295 0.64 16.97 -9.85
CA TRP A 295 1.97 16.53 -9.44
C TRP A 295 3.05 17.50 -9.90
N GLU A 296 4.00 17.78 -9.01
CA GLU A 296 5.21 18.53 -9.31
C GLU A 296 6.44 17.62 -9.16
N SER A 297 7.35 17.65 -10.14
CA SER A 297 8.57 16.84 -10.10
C SER A 297 9.71 17.57 -9.37
N ILE A 298 10.46 16.81 -8.59
CA ILE A 298 11.61 17.25 -7.80
C ILE A 298 12.77 16.30 -8.09
N SER A 299 13.86 16.83 -8.65
CA SER A 299 15.16 16.13 -8.62
C SER A 299 15.96 16.60 -7.40
N LEU A 300 16.76 15.72 -6.80
CA LEU A 300 17.71 16.13 -5.76
C LEU A 300 18.96 16.77 -6.36
N ASP A 301 19.43 16.25 -7.49
CA ASP A 301 20.54 16.80 -8.27
C ASP A 301 20.02 17.22 -9.66
N ASP A 302 20.06 18.53 -9.92
CA ASP A 302 19.54 19.10 -11.18
C ASP A 302 20.55 18.91 -12.34
N ASP A 303 21.80 18.54 -12.03
CA ASP A 303 22.86 18.30 -13.02
C ASP A 303 23.04 16.81 -13.37
N ASP A 304 22.46 15.90 -12.58
CA ASP A 304 22.51 14.44 -12.80
C ASP A 304 21.19 13.90 -13.36
N TRP A 305 21.24 13.44 -14.62
CA TRP A 305 20.08 12.88 -15.33
C TRP A 305 19.68 11.50 -14.80
N ASP A 306 20.56 10.83 -14.05
CA ASP A 306 20.28 9.56 -13.40
C ASP A 306 19.77 9.74 -11.95
N SER A 307 19.67 10.99 -11.46
CA SER A 307 19.12 11.29 -10.13
C SER A 307 17.64 10.85 -10.06
N PRO A 308 17.20 10.21 -8.96
CA PRO A 308 15.80 9.88 -8.77
C PRO A 308 14.91 11.12 -8.86
N VAL A 309 13.79 10.98 -9.57
CA VAL A 309 12.74 11.99 -9.63
C VAL A 309 11.65 11.62 -8.62
N PHE A 310 11.32 12.58 -7.77
CA PHE A 310 10.23 12.51 -6.81
C PHE A 310 9.07 13.34 -7.36
N TYR A 311 7.85 12.87 -7.17
CA TYR A 311 6.64 13.62 -7.50
C TYR A 311 5.93 13.98 -6.21
N ILE A 312 5.57 15.25 -6.07
CA ILE A 312 4.85 15.77 -4.90
C ILE A 312 3.51 16.38 -5.32
N LYS A 313 2.47 16.17 -4.51
CA LYS A 313 1.22 16.94 -4.61
C LYS A 313 0.66 17.28 -3.24
N PRO A 314 0.07 18.47 -3.05
CA PRO A 314 -0.66 18.81 -1.84
C PRO A 314 -2.09 18.24 -1.87
N TYR A 315 -2.66 17.91 -0.72
CA TYR A 315 -4.09 17.68 -0.56
C TYR A 315 -4.57 18.12 0.84
N ASP A 316 -5.86 18.47 0.91
CA ASP A 316 -6.49 19.00 2.12
C ASP A 316 -6.69 17.92 3.21
N ILE A 317 -6.68 18.36 4.47
CA ILE A 317 -6.88 17.54 5.68
C ILE A 317 -8.34 17.12 5.85
#